data_AF-A0A2G2EE82-F1
#
_entry.id   AF-A0A2G2EE82-F1
#
_cell.length_a   1.000
_cell.length_b   1.000
_cell.length_c   1.000
_cell.angle_alpha   90.00
_cell.angle_beta   90.00
_cell.angle_gamma   90.00
#
_symmetry.space_group_name_H-M   'P 1'
#
loop_
_entity.id
_entity.type
_entity.pdbx_description
1 polymer ?
#
loop_
_entity_poly.entity_id
_entity_poly.type
_entity_poly.pdbx_seq_one_letter_code
_entity_poly.pdbx_strand_id
1 'polypeptide(L)'
;MNRSFIFIILFFSFAIQAQDVAKIDKLYAGQSLDDARHAYPDATFKEVDGWTYCVDGESKGYIIEFNGTARFFVYSLYEENLIANISILSSHNSIMDGLYVGMTFEKLLAKHPDLKLRIDDLCEDEYVYFSGTSIALIFNTTEKNRIGIYDGGPGSYELVGYAEDLSKKVDRIRL
;
A
#
# COMPACT_ATOMS: atom_id res chain seq x y z
N MET A 1 53.50 28.35 -29.10
CA MET A 1 52.83 27.06 -28.84
C MET A 1 51.63 27.32 -27.94
N ASN A 2 50.45 27.51 -28.54
CA ASN A 2 49.19 27.69 -27.80
C ASN A 2 48.55 26.31 -27.58
N ARG A 3 48.37 25.91 -26.32
CA ARG A 3 47.62 24.71 -25.94
C ARG A 3 46.21 25.14 -25.57
N SER A 4 45.26 24.90 -26.48
CA SER A 4 43.83 25.04 -26.20
C SER A 4 43.38 23.87 -25.32
N PHE A 5 42.87 24.17 -24.12
CA PHE A 5 42.18 23.23 -23.26
C PHE A 5 40.70 23.19 -23.66
N ILE A 6 40.23 22.02 -24.07
CA ILE A 6 38.80 21.76 -24.30
C ILE A 6 38.19 21.33 -22.97
N PHE A 7 37.33 22.17 -22.40
CA PHE A 7 36.46 21.81 -21.28
C PHE A 7 35.24 21.08 -21.84
N ILE A 8 35.14 19.78 -21.58
CA ILE A 8 33.91 19.01 -21.81
C ILE A 8 33.07 19.12 -20.54
N ILE A 9 32.00 19.91 -20.62
CA ILE A 9 30.97 19.96 -19.57
C ILE A 9 30.00 18.81 -19.83
N LEU A 10 30.14 17.73 -19.05
CA LEU A 10 29.17 16.63 -19.01
C LEU A 10 27.95 17.08 -18.19
N PHE A 11 26.87 17.46 -18.88
CA PHE A 11 25.56 17.60 -18.25
C PHE A 11 24.98 16.22 -17.96
N PHE A 12 25.10 15.75 -16.72
CA PHE A 12 24.28 14.66 -16.21
C PHE A 12 22.87 15.20 -15.94
N SER A 13 21.98 15.09 -16.93
CA SER A 13 20.56 15.26 -16.70
C SER A 13 20.06 14.10 -15.83
N PHE A 14 19.92 14.34 -14.53
CA PHE A 14 19.06 13.51 -13.71
C PHE A 14 17.62 13.74 -14.18
N ALA A 15 17.11 12.85 -15.02
CA ALA A 15 15.68 12.73 -15.21
C ALA A 15 15.09 12.32 -13.86
N ILE A 16 14.45 13.25 -13.17
CA ILE A 16 13.54 12.93 -12.07
C ILE A 16 12.43 12.12 -12.75
N GLN A 17 12.51 10.80 -12.64
CA GLN A 17 11.38 9.93 -12.97
C GLN A 17 10.25 10.44 -12.09
N ALA A 18 9.23 11.07 -12.70
CA ALA A 18 8.00 11.38 -12.00
C ALA A 18 7.55 10.07 -11.39
N GLN A 19 7.56 9.98 -10.05
CA GLN A 19 6.85 8.91 -9.36
C GLN A 19 5.43 8.99 -9.90
N ASP A 20 4.99 7.96 -10.61
CA ASP A 20 3.59 7.79 -10.95
C ASP A 20 2.83 7.90 -9.62
N VAL A 21 2.20 9.06 -9.39
CA VAL A 21 1.37 9.28 -8.21
C VAL A 21 0.36 8.15 -8.26
N ALA A 22 0.38 7.29 -7.24
CA ALA A 22 -0.41 6.07 -7.25
C ALA A 22 -1.89 6.43 -7.40
N LYS A 23 -2.38 6.32 -8.64
CA LYS A 23 -3.75 6.64 -9.02
C LYS A 23 -4.51 5.35 -9.13
N ILE A 24 -5.59 5.23 -8.37
CA ILE A 24 -6.52 4.11 -8.42
C ILE A 24 -7.88 4.66 -8.81
N ASP A 25 -8.34 4.29 -10.01
CA ASP A 25 -9.57 4.83 -10.60
C ASP A 25 -9.54 6.37 -10.66
N LYS A 26 -10.33 7.08 -9.83
CA LYS A 26 -10.36 8.55 -9.75
C LYS A 26 -9.68 9.10 -8.48
N LEU A 27 -9.12 8.24 -7.63
CA LEU A 27 -8.39 8.62 -6.41
C LEU A 27 -6.89 8.67 -6.65
N TYR A 28 -6.21 9.63 -6.02
CA TYR A 28 -4.75 9.69 -5.97
C TYR A 28 -4.28 10.42 -4.70
N ALA A 29 -3.07 10.10 -4.22
CA ALA A 29 -2.48 10.80 -3.09
C ALA A 29 -2.24 12.29 -3.43
N GLY A 30 -2.52 13.18 -2.48
CA GLY A 30 -2.52 14.63 -2.64
C GLY A 30 -3.83 15.22 -3.17
N GLN A 31 -4.81 14.39 -3.56
CA GLN A 31 -6.16 14.86 -3.89
C GLN A 31 -6.90 15.34 -2.64
N SER A 32 -7.73 16.38 -2.75
CA SER A 32 -8.59 16.76 -1.63
C SER A 32 -9.73 15.76 -1.40
N LEU A 33 -10.20 15.59 -0.16
CA LEU A 33 -11.37 14.73 0.11
C LEU A 33 -12.64 15.28 -0.57
N ASP A 34 -12.76 16.60 -0.74
CA ASP A 34 -13.88 17.23 -1.44
C ASP A 34 -13.87 16.91 -2.94
N ASP A 35 -12.71 16.91 -3.57
CA ASP A 35 -12.56 16.47 -4.96
C ASP A 35 -12.85 14.98 -5.10
N ALA A 36 -12.44 14.16 -4.13
CA ALA A 36 -12.77 12.73 -4.12
C ALA A 36 -14.29 12.51 -4.00
N ARG A 37 -14.99 13.27 -3.16
CA ARG A 37 -16.46 13.24 -3.05
C ARG A 37 -17.12 13.65 -4.37
N HIS A 38 -16.63 14.70 -5.02
CA HIS A 38 -17.14 15.11 -6.34
C HIS A 38 -16.90 14.06 -7.43
N ALA A 39 -15.77 13.33 -7.36
CA ALA A 39 -15.47 12.26 -8.31
C ALA A 39 -16.42 11.04 -8.19
N TYR A 40 -17.04 10.87 -7.02
CA TYR A 40 -17.92 9.76 -6.67
C TYR A 40 -19.25 10.23 -6.05
N PRO A 41 -20.13 10.86 -6.84
CA PRO A 41 -21.38 11.45 -6.33
C PRO A 41 -22.34 10.42 -5.72
N ASP A 42 -22.24 9.15 -6.14
CA ASP A 42 -23.11 8.06 -5.67
C ASP A 42 -22.47 7.24 -4.53
N ALA A 43 -21.29 7.61 -4.05
CA ALA A 43 -20.60 6.90 -2.98
C ALA A 43 -20.93 7.47 -1.60
N THR A 44 -20.99 6.58 -0.61
CA THR A 44 -21.06 6.97 0.80
C THR A 44 -19.67 7.04 1.38
N PHE A 45 -19.33 8.16 2.02
CA PHE A 45 -18.07 8.34 2.74
C PHE A 45 -18.34 8.27 4.23
N LYS A 46 -17.91 7.18 4.86
CA LYS A 46 -18.09 6.92 6.29
C LYS A 46 -16.78 7.18 7.03
N GLU A 47 -16.79 8.15 7.93
CA GLU A 47 -15.64 8.40 8.80
C GLU A 47 -15.41 7.20 9.75
N VAL A 48 -14.15 6.83 9.91
CA VAL A 48 -13.70 5.75 10.78
C VAL A 48 -12.37 6.15 11.43
N ASP A 49 -12.03 5.50 12.55
CA ASP A 49 -10.73 5.67 13.17
C ASP A 49 -9.64 5.02 12.30
N GLY A 50 -8.59 5.78 11.98
CA GLY A 50 -7.48 5.33 11.15
C GLY A 50 -6.76 4.10 11.70
N TRP A 51 -6.73 3.95 13.02
CA TRP A 51 -6.20 2.77 13.71
C TRP A 51 -6.77 1.45 13.19
N THR A 52 -8.05 1.43 12.79
CA THR A 52 -8.72 0.24 12.21
C THR A 52 -7.99 -0.31 10.98
N TYR A 53 -7.20 0.53 10.31
CA TYR A 53 -6.45 0.21 9.09
C TYR A 53 -4.93 0.33 9.29
N CYS A 54 -4.47 0.23 10.54
CA CYS A 54 -3.08 0.37 10.95
C CYS A 54 -2.48 1.71 10.53
N VAL A 55 -3.19 2.79 10.84
CA VAL A 55 -2.70 4.16 10.71
C VAL A 55 -2.55 4.74 12.12
N ASP A 56 -1.34 5.17 12.45
CA ASP A 56 -1.03 5.80 13.74
C ASP A 56 -1.44 7.28 13.77
N GLY A 57 -1.41 7.90 14.96
CA GLY A 57 -1.52 9.34 15.15
C GLY A 57 -2.94 9.88 15.30
N GLU A 58 -3.89 9.07 15.78
CA GLU A 58 -5.29 9.48 16.00
C GLU A 58 -5.99 10.05 14.74
N SER A 59 -5.41 9.80 13.56
CA SER A 59 -5.94 10.28 12.29
C SER A 59 -7.30 9.66 11.99
N LYS A 60 -8.18 10.46 11.38
CA LYS A 60 -9.43 9.95 10.82
C LYS A 60 -9.18 9.47 9.39
N GLY A 61 -9.91 8.43 9.02
CA GLY A 61 -10.01 8.00 7.63
C GLY A 61 -11.47 7.90 7.20
N TYR A 62 -11.66 7.62 5.92
CA TYR A 62 -12.96 7.48 5.30
C TYR A 62 -13.03 6.18 4.52
N ILE A 63 -14.07 5.39 4.82
CA ILE A 63 -14.48 4.29 3.96
C ILE A 63 -15.36 4.86 2.86
N ILE A 64 -15.01 4.54 1.62
CA ILE A 64 -15.77 4.91 0.42
C ILE A 64 -16.54 3.66 -0.02
N GLU A 65 -17.85 3.70 0.16
CA GLU A 65 -18.76 2.60 -0.14
C GLU A 65 -19.58 2.88 -1.40
N PHE A 66 -19.77 1.85 -2.21
CA PHE A 66 -20.67 1.87 -3.37
C PHE A 66 -21.71 0.79 -3.19
N ASN A 67 -23.00 1.17 -3.19
CA ASN A 67 -24.11 0.24 -2.93
C ASN A 67 -23.92 -0.58 -1.63
N GLY A 68 -23.45 0.07 -0.57
CA GLY A 68 -23.18 -0.56 0.73
C GLY A 68 -21.96 -1.49 0.78
N THR A 69 -21.15 -1.54 -0.29
CA THR A 69 -19.90 -2.31 -0.32
C THR A 69 -18.72 -1.37 -0.21
N ALA A 70 -17.91 -1.53 0.85
CA ALA A 70 -16.65 -0.82 1.00
C ALA A 70 -15.69 -1.16 -0.16
N ARG A 71 -15.19 -0.13 -0.85
CA ARG A 71 -14.23 -0.29 -1.95
C ARG A 71 -12.88 0.31 -1.64
N PHE A 72 -12.86 1.45 -0.97
CA PHE A 72 -11.63 2.13 -0.62
C PHE A 72 -11.67 2.55 0.85
N PHE A 73 -10.49 2.59 1.45
CA PHE A 73 -10.21 3.37 2.63
C PHE A 73 -9.21 4.46 2.24
N VAL A 74 -9.48 5.70 2.62
CA VAL A 74 -8.54 6.82 2.46
C VAL A 74 -8.31 7.46 3.82
N TYR A 75 -7.10 7.96 4.07
CA TYR A 75 -6.87 8.81 5.23
C TYR A 75 -6.09 10.06 4.83
N SER A 76 -6.29 11.13 5.59
CA SER A 76 -5.50 12.35 5.49
C SER A 76 -4.55 12.47 6.68
N LEU A 77 -3.45 13.19 6.49
CA LEU A 77 -2.58 13.57 7.59
C LEU A 77 -3.19 14.79 8.29
N TYR A 78 -3.22 14.75 9.63
CA TYR A 78 -3.59 15.83 10.57
C TYR A 78 -4.18 17.12 9.98
N GLU A 79 -5.49 17.33 10.15
CA GLU A 79 -6.23 18.56 9.77
C GLU A 79 -6.14 18.96 8.28
N GLU A 80 -5.35 18.26 7.47
CA GLU A 80 -5.30 18.48 6.04
C GLU A 80 -6.50 17.80 5.37
N ASN A 81 -7.08 18.52 4.42
CA ASN A 81 -8.13 17.98 3.56
C ASN A 81 -7.54 17.10 2.44
N LEU A 82 -6.29 16.67 2.52
CA LEU A 82 -5.56 15.97 1.46
C LEU A 82 -5.41 14.48 1.76
N ILE A 83 -5.73 13.63 0.78
CA ILE A 83 -5.55 12.18 0.86
C ILE A 83 -4.06 11.87 0.91
N ALA A 84 -3.58 11.29 2.00
CA ALA A 84 -2.19 10.87 2.14
C ALA A 84 -1.96 9.46 1.59
N ASN A 85 -2.96 8.59 1.71
CA ASN A 85 -2.85 7.20 1.30
C ASN A 85 -4.22 6.64 0.88
N ILE A 86 -4.19 5.62 0.02
CA ILE A 86 -5.37 4.92 -0.45
C ILE A 86 -5.17 3.42 -0.25
N SER A 87 -6.13 2.77 0.40
CA SER A 87 -6.21 1.32 0.51
C SER A 87 -7.41 0.80 -0.27
N ILE A 88 -7.18 -0.17 -1.15
CA ILE A 88 -8.21 -0.93 -1.87
C ILE A 88 -8.73 -2.03 -0.94
N LEU A 89 -10.04 -2.08 -0.75
CA LEU A 89 -10.72 -3.04 0.13
C LEU A 89 -11.55 -4.08 -0.63
N SER A 90 -11.68 -3.94 -1.94
CA SER A 90 -12.56 -4.79 -2.74
C SER A 90 -11.83 -5.45 -3.90
N SER A 91 -12.24 -6.68 -4.21
CA SER A 91 -11.71 -7.46 -5.34
C SER A 91 -12.15 -6.93 -6.72
N HIS A 92 -13.05 -5.95 -6.76
CA HIS A 92 -13.52 -5.33 -8.02
C HIS A 92 -12.40 -4.60 -8.76
N ASN A 93 -11.36 -4.19 -8.04
CA ASN A 93 -10.19 -3.54 -8.61
C ASN A 93 -9.03 -4.52 -8.61
N SER A 94 -8.47 -4.78 -9.79
CA SER A 94 -7.13 -5.33 -9.89
C SER A 94 -6.16 -4.19 -10.19
N ILE A 95 -4.97 -4.30 -9.61
CA ILE A 95 -3.84 -3.44 -9.91
C ILE A 95 -2.72 -4.31 -10.48
N MET A 96 -1.62 -3.68 -10.94
CA MET A 96 -0.35 -4.28 -11.35
C MET A 96 -0.32 -5.82 -11.50
N ASP A 97 -0.12 -6.33 -12.71
CA ASP A 97 0.03 -7.78 -12.96
C ASP A 97 -1.10 -8.67 -12.40
N GLY A 98 -2.28 -8.06 -12.23
CA GLY A 98 -3.49 -8.73 -11.73
C GLY A 98 -3.42 -9.06 -10.25
N LEU A 99 -2.79 -8.21 -9.43
CA LEU A 99 -2.93 -8.23 -7.98
C LEU A 99 -4.33 -7.72 -7.59
N TYR A 100 -5.00 -8.40 -6.65
CA TYR A 100 -6.35 -8.04 -6.22
C TYR A 100 -6.62 -8.49 -4.78
N VAL A 101 -7.53 -7.78 -4.10
CA VAL A 101 -7.99 -8.14 -2.75
C VAL A 101 -8.67 -9.52 -2.79
N GLY A 102 -8.30 -10.41 -1.87
CA GLY A 102 -8.79 -11.79 -1.83
C GLY A 102 -7.89 -12.80 -2.54
N MET A 103 -6.80 -12.38 -3.21
CA MET A 103 -5.77 -13.29 -3.70
C MET A 103 -5.10 -14.01 -2.52
N THR A 104 -4.85 -15.32 -2.63
CA THR A 104 -4.14 -16.08 -1.58
C THR A 104 -2.64 -15.83 -1.63
N PHE A 105 -1.96 -15.95 -0.49
CA PHE A 105 -0.51 -15.83 -0.43
C PHE A 105 0.19 -16.90 -1.28
N GLU A 106 -0.33 -18.12 -1.32
CA GLU A 106 0.16 -19.17 -2.25
C GLU A 106 0.20 -18.70 -3.71
N LYS A 107 -0.90 -18.10 -4.20
CA LYS A 107 -0.97 -17.57 -5.57
C LYS A 107 0.00 -16.42 -5.81
N LEU A 108 0.18 -15.59 -4.78
CA LEU A 108 1.10 -14.48 -4.81
C LEU A 108 2.55 -14.97 -4.93
N LEU A 109 2.95 -15.93 -4.08
CA LEU A 109 4.29 -16.51 -4.06
C LEU A 109 4.60 -17.28 -5.36
N ALA A 110 3.60 -17.95 -5.96
CA ALA A 110 3.77 -18.60 -7.26
C ALA A 110 4.08 -17.61 -8.40
N LYS A 111 3.55 -16.38 -8.32
CA LYS A 111 3.85 -15.31 -9.30
C LYS A 111 5.15 -14.57 -8.99
N HIS A 112 5.44 -14.37 -7.71
CA HIS A 112 6.58 -13.58 -7.22
C HIS A 112 7.30 -14.38 -6.12
N PRO A 113 8.18 -15.33 -6.49
CA PRO A 113 8.78 -16.28 -5.55
C PRO A 113 9.82 -15.65 -4.61
N ASP A 114 10.24 -14.41 -4.85
CA ASP A 114 11.24 -13.66 -4.09
C ASP A 114 10.62 -12.71 -3.05
N LEU A 115 9.29 -12.69 -2.92
CA LEU A 115 8.60 -11.82 -1.97
C LEU A 115 8.96 -12.14 -0.51
N LYS A 116 9.20 -11.08 0.26
CA LYS A 116 9.46 -11.16 1.70
C LYS A 116 8.27 -10.63 2.48
N LEU A 117 7.68 -11.50 3.30
CA LEU A 117 6.67 -11.13 4.27
C LEU A 117 7.31 -10.36 5.43
N ARG A 118 6.60 -9.38 5.96
CA ARG A 118 7.01 -8.56 7.11
C ARG A 118 5.82 -8.41 8.05
N ILE A 119 6.08 -8.13 9.32
CA ILE A 119 5.03 -7.77 10.28
C ILE A 119 4.98 -6.25 10.37
N ASP A 120 3.77 -5.72 10.43
CA ASP A 120 3.52 -4.33 10.80
C ASP A 120 3.57 -4.22 12.32
N ASP A 121 4.56 -3.49 12.83
CA ASP A 121 4.79 -3.32 14.27
C ASP A 121 3.64 -2.60 14.99
N LEU A 122 2.76 -1.93 14.23
CA LEU A 122 1.63 -1.19 14.78
C LEU A 122 0.46 -2.11 15.11
N CYS A 123 0.14 -3.07 14.24
CA CYS A 123 -1.14 -3.80 14.31
C CYS A 123 -1.05 -5.31 14.11
N GLU A 124 0.16 -5.89 14.11
CA GLU A 124 0.43 -7.33 13.91
C GLU A 124 0.04 -7.90 12.53
N ASP A 125 -0.55 -7.10 11.65
CA ASP A 125 -0.81 -7.48 10.26
C ASP A 125 0.51 -7.84 9.57
N GLU A 126 0.45 -8.85 8.71
CA GLU A 126 1.55 -9.18 7.82
C GLU A 126 1.39 -8.46 6.50
N TYR A 127 2.51 -8.08 5.87
CA TYR A 127 2.48 -7.45 4.56
C TYR A 127 3.63 -7.85 3.67
N VAL A 128 3.41 -7.66 2.37
CA VAL A 128 4.44 -7.72 1.34
C VAL A 128 4.52 -6.35 0.67
N TYR A 129 5.74 -5.83 0.51
CA TYR A 129 5.99 -4.58 -0.20
C TYR A 129 6.72 -4.83 -1.51
N PHE A 130 6.20 -4.29 -2.61
CA PHE A 130 6.83 -4.40 -3.93
C PHE A 130 7.88 -3.29 -4.12
N SER A 131 9.15 -3.65 -4.02
CA SER A 131 10.28 -2.72 -4.17
C SER A 131 10.21 -1.96 -5.50
N GLY A 132 10.46 -0.64 -5.44
CA GLY A 132 10.36 0.24 -6.61
C GLY A 132 8.94 0.74 -6.91
N THR A 133 7.94 0.31 -6.13
CA THR A 133 6.56 0.80 -6.18
C THR A 133 6.15 1.32 -4.79
N SER A 134 4.99 1.95 -4.65
CA SER A 134 4.40 2.27 -3.34
C SER A 134 3.44 1.19 -2.83
N ILE A 135 3.38 0.04 -3.48
CA ILE A 135 2.34 -0.97 -3.24
C ILE A 135 2.71 -1.90 -2.10
N ALA A 136 1.81 -2.02 -1.12
CA ALA A 136 1.84 -3.05 -0.10
C ALA A 136 0.58 -3.91 -0.12
N LEU A 137 0.74 -5.23 -0.13
CA LEU A 137 -0.35 -6.18 0.07
C LEU A 137 -0.41 -6.53 1.55
N ILE A 138 -1.53 -6.26 2.19
CA ILE A 138 -1.72 -6.48 3.62
C ILE A 138 -2.58 -7.73 3.84
N PHE A 139 -2.19 -8.53 4.83
CA PHE A 139 -2.88 -9.72 5.29
C PHE A 139 -3.29 -9.47 6.74
N ASN A 140 -4.59 -9.59 7.03
CA ASN A 140 -5.04 -9.45 8.41
C ASN A 140 -4.66 -10.69 9.23
N THR A 141 -3.71 -10.50 10.14
CA THR A 141 -3.10 -11.58 10.92
C THR A 141 -2.90 -11.17 12.37
N THR A 142 -2.61 -12.18 13.18
CA THR A 142 -2.28 -12.13 14.60
C THR A 142 -1.18 -13.13 14.84
N GLU A 143 -0.57 -13.13 16.02
CA GLU A 143 0.40 -14.18 16.41
C GLU A 143 -0.09 -15.64 16.17
N LYS A 144 -1.40 -15.89 16.23
CA LYS A 144 -1.96 -17.25 16.14
C LYS A 144 -2.21 -17.76 14.72
N ASN A 145 -2.16 -16.89 13.71
CA ASN A 145 -2.57 -17.23 12.35
C ASN A 145 -1.67 -16.60 11.27
N ARG A 146 -0.41 -16.33 11.62
CA ARG A 146 0.63 -15.83 10.72
C ARG A 146 0.89 -16.77 9.56
N ILE A 147 1.20 -16.18 8.41
CA ILE A 147 1.72 -16.82 7.21
C ILE A 147 3.22 -17.04 7.37
N GLY A 148 3.94 -16.05 7.90
CA GLY A 148 5.39 -16.11 8.11
C GLY A 148 5.75 -16.80 9.43
N ILE A 149 6.88 -17.50 9.40
CA ILE A 149 7.59 -17.95 10.61
C ILE A 149 8.77 -17.01 10.79
N TYR A 150 8.88 -16.43 11.97
CA TYR A 150 9.87 -15.41 12.28
C TYR A 150 10.79 -15.85 13.41
N ASP A 151 12.07 -15.53 13.26
CA ASP A 151 13.04 -15.59 14.35
C ASP A 151 13.20 -14.19 14.96
N GLY A 152 13.52 -14.14 16.26
CA GLY A 152 13.85 -12.91 16.99
C GLY A 152 12.99 -12.59 18.21
N GLY A 153 13.48 -11.63 19.00
CA GLY A 153 12.77 -11.01 20.12
C GLY A 153 12.04 -9.73 19.71
N PRO A 154 11.49 -8.97 20.67
CA PRO A 154 10.78 -7.73 20.39
C PRO A 154 11.62 -6.76 19.54
N GLY A 155 11.13 -6.40 18.35
CA GLY A 155 11.76 -5.43 17.44
C GLY A 155 12.73 -5.98 16.39
N SER A 156 12.88 -7.30 16.24
CA SER A 156 13.71 -7.90 15.18
C SER A 156 13.06 -9.15 14.59
N TYR A 157 11.96 -8.99 13.85
CA TYR A 157 11.33 -10.13 13.18
C TYR A 157 11.98 -10.38 11.82
N GLU A 158 12.86 -11.39 11.76
CA GLU A 158 13.41 -11.87 10.50
C GLU A 158 12.59 -13.07 10.01
N LEU A 159 12.11 -13.02 8.76
CA LEU A 159 11.38 -14.13 8.16
C LEU A 159 12.35 -15.31 7.92
N VAL A 160 12.10 -16.44 8.59
CA VAL A 160 12.91 -17.67 8.45
C VAL A 160 12.18 -18.78 7.69
N GLY A 161 10.87 -18.62 7.47
CA GLY A 161 10.09 -19.57 6.68
C GLY A 161 8.63 -19.16 6.58
N TYR A 162 7.80 -20.06 6.08
CA TYR A 162 6.35 -19.90 6.01
C TYR A 162 5.66 -21.03 6.75
N ALA A 163 4.47 -20.76 7.29
CA ALA A 163 3.58 -21.76 7.83
C ALA A 163 3.09 -22.72 6.74
N GLU A 164 2.52 -23.86 7.14
CA GLU A 164 1.97 -24.83 6.19
C GLU A 164 0.72 -24.29 5.46
N ASP A 165 -0.10 -23.48 6.13
CA ASP A 165 -1.31 -22.88 5.56
C ASP A 165 -1.00 -21.54 4.87
N LEU A 166 -0.83 -21.57 3.55
CA LEU A 166 -0.64 -20.39 2.70
C LEU A 166 -1.94 -19.85 2.08
N SER A 167 -3.11 -20.30 2.58
CA SER A 167 -4.42 -19.93 2.03
C SER A 167 -4.90 -18.54 2.46
N LYS A 168 -4.17 -17.87 3.35
CA LYS A 168 -4.47 -16.50 3.78
C LYS A 168 -4.57 -15.57 2.58
N LYS A 169 -5.59 -14.73 2.63
CA LYS A 169 -5.95 -13.84 1.53
C LYS A 169 -5.47 -12.43 1.83
N VAL A 170 -5.08 -11.72 0.78
CA VAL A 170 -4.87 -10.28 0.83
C VAL A 170 -6.17 -9.64 1.31
N ASP A 171 -6.09 -8.97 2.46
CA ASP A 171 -7.20 -8.23 3.07
C ASP A 171 -7.40 -6.89 2.36
N ARG A 172 -6.31 -6.17 2.12
CA ARG A 172 -6.31 -4.87 1.47
C ARG A 172 -5.01 -4.60 0.72
N ILE A 173 -5.06 -3.69 -0.23
CA ILE A 173 -3.88 -3.22 -0.96
C ILE A 173 -3.66 -1.74 -0.70
N ARG A 174 -2.52 -1.39 -0.11
CA ARG A 174 -2.13 -0.01 0.22
C ARG A 174 -1.27 0.56 -0.91
N LEU A 175 -1.52 1.81 -1.29
CA LEU A 175 -0.87 2.56 -2.37
C LEU A 175 -0.18 3.82 -1.86
#